data_AF-A0A833VHX6-F1
#
_entry.id   AF-A0A833VHX6-F1
#
_cell.length_a   1.000
_cell.length_b   1.000
_cell.length_c   1.000
_cell.angle_alpha   90.00
_cell.angle_beta   90.00
_cell.angle_gamma   90.00
#
_symmetry.space_group_name_H-M   'P 1'
#
loop_
_entity.id
_entity.type
_entity.pdbx_description
1 polymer ?
#
loop_
_entity_poly.entity_id
_entity_poly.type
_entity_poly.pdbx_seq_one_letter_code
_entity_poly.pdbx_strand_id
1 'polypeptide(L)'
;MEYDPYDSSGTDDDVPPSHQNRAIRGPHPTGNGRNTCPFPYPRQQNNDMEKEIHRLERKAYTSVLRAFKAQADAISWEKENLITDLRRELRLSDDEHRELLTIVNSDEVTQRIR
;
A
#
# COMPACT_ATOMS: atom_id res chain seq x y z
N MET A 1 -64.63 5.98 2.78
CA MET A 1 -64.42 5.06 3.92
C MET A 1 -62.96 5.19 4.30
N GLU A 2 -62.75 5.77 5.47
CA GLU A 2 -61.52 5.90 6.23
C GLU A 2 -61.20 4.55 6.87
N TYR A 3 -59.94 4.08 6.81
CA TYR A 3 -59.30 3.22 7.82
C TYR A 3 -57.82 2.99 7.42
N ASP A 4 -56.94 3.76 8.04
CA ASP A 4 -55.56 3.38 8.41
C ASP A 4 -55.58 3.17 9.95
N PRO A 5 -54.49 2.77 10.62
CA PRO A 5 -53.48 1.71 10.43
C PRO A 5 -53.51 0.76 11.68
N TYR A 6 -52.55 -0.17 11.86
CA TYR A 6 -51.99 -0.72 13.13
C TYR A 6 -51.32 -2.06 12.81
N ASP A 7 -49.98 -2.12 12.81
CA ASP A 7 -49.12 -2.46 13.95
C ASP A 7 -49.13 -3.96 14.28
N SER A 8 -48.01 -4.62 14.00
CA SER A 8 -47.69 -5.94 14.53
C SER A 8 -46.23 -5.95 14.95
N SER A 9 -46.07 -5.48 16.19
CA SER A 9 -44.96 -5.76 17.08
C SER A 9 -44.67 -7.27 17.21
N GLY A 10 -43.45 -7.68 16.83
CA GLY A 10 -42.51 -8.41 17.69
C GLY A 10 -42.71 -9.92 17.91
N THR A 11 -41.74 -10.71 17.44
CA THR A 11 -41.00 -11.84 18.08
C THR A 11 -40.37 -12.65 16.95
N ASP A 12 -39.04 -12.67 16.79
CA ASP A 12 -38.10 -13.51 17.55
C ASP A 12 -38.54 -14.99 17.54
N ASP A 13 -38.00 -15.76 16.59
CA ASP A 13 -37.27 -16.98 16.98
C ASP A 13 -36.49 -17.55 15.79
N ASP A 14 -35.17 -17.49 15.92
CA ASP A 14 -34.18 -18.15 15.08
C ASP A 14 -34.25 -19.67 15.23
N VAL A 15 -34.58 -20.38 14.15
CA VAL A 15 -34.12 -21.78 14.00
C VAL A 15 -33.88 -22.12 12.52
N PRO A 16 -32.63 -22.32 12.07
CA PRO A 16 -32.40 -22.96 10.78
C PRO A 16 -32.89 -24.42 10.83
N PRO A 17 -33.37 -24.97 9.71
CA PRO A 17 -33.94 -26.31 9.69
C PRO A 17 -32.91 -27.34 10.13
N SER A 18 -33.31 -28.15 11.11
CA SER A 18 -32.64 -29.39 11.49
C SER A 18 -32.59 -30.31 10.28
N HIS A 19 -31.47 -30.29 9.56
CA HIS A 19 -31.17 -31.30 8.55
C HIS A 19 -30.85 -32.60 9.29
N GLN A 20 -31.92 -33.35 9.52
CA GLN A 20 -31.92 -34.73 9.95
C GLN A 20 -30.93 -35.53 9.10
N ASN A 21 -29.90 -36.05 9.77
CA ASN A 21 -29.04 -37.12 9.28
C ASN A 21 -29.91 -38.29 8.80
N ARG A 22 -30.05 -38.45 7.49
CA ARG A 22 -30.48 -39.73 6.92
C ARG A 22 -29.91 -39.95 5.52
N ALA A 23 -29.27 -41.10 5.41
CA ALA A 23 -28.85 -41.81 4.20
C ALA A 23 -27.48 -41.45 3.62
N ILE A 24 -26.48 -42.20 4.10
CA ILE A 24 -25.34 -42.68 3.32
C ILE A 24 -25.86 -43.34 2.02
N ARG A 25 -25.64 -42.69 0.87
CA ARG A 25 -25.49 -43.30 -0.46
C ARG A 25 -24.65 -42.39 -1.36
N GLY A 26 -23.39 -42.74 -1.58
CA GLY A 26 -22.67 -42.31 -2.81
C GLY A 26 -22.96 -43.31 -3.95
N PRO A 27 -22.41 -43.15 -5.17
CA PRO A 27 -21.74 -41.98 -5.76
C PRO A 27 -22.35 -41.54 -7.13
N HIS A 28 -22.37 -40.24 -7.43
CA HIS A 28 -22.57 -39.73 -8.79
C HIS A 28 -21.27 -39.06 -9.24
N PRO A 29 -20.52 -39.58 -10.24
CA PRO A 29 -19.31 -38.94 -10.72
C PRO A 29 -19.61 -38.26 -12.07
N THR A 30 -20.13 -37.03 -12.07
CA THR A 30 -20.05 -36.18 -13.28
C THR A 30 -20.27 -34.72 -12.90
N GLY A 31 -19.23 -33.92 -13.03
CA GLY A 31 -19.33 -32.49 -12.72
C GLY A 31 -17.97 -31.83 -12.80
N ASN A 32 -17.53 -31.56 -14.03
CA ASN A 32 -16.37 -30.74 -14.32
C ASN A 32 -16.64 -29.29 -13.88
N GLY A 33 -16.50 -29.03 -12.58
CA GLY A 33 -16.61 -27.72 -11.95
C GLY A 33 -15.22 -27.22 -11.62
N ARG A 34 -14.77 -26.19 -12.35
CA ARG A 34 -13.61 -25.39 -11.99
C ARG A 34 -13.89 -24.72 -10.65
N ASN A 35 -13.49 -25.34 -9.55
CA ASN A 35 -13.54 -24.70 -8.24
C ASN A 35 -12.31 -23.78 -8.17
N THR A 36 -12.51 -22.55 -8.64
CA THR A 36 -11.62 -21.41 -8.39
C THR A 36 -11.30 -21.38 -6.90
N CYS A 37 -10.03 -21.63 -6.58
CA CYS A 37 -9.50 -21.39 -5.25
C CYS A 37 -9.80 -19.92 -4.88
N PRO A 38 -10.46 -19.62 -3.75
CA PRO A 38 -10.50 -18.26 -3.24
C PRO A 38 -9.10 -17.98 -2.72
N PHE A 39 -8.27 -17.31 -3.53
CA PHE A 39 -6.97 -16.80 -3.08
C PHE A 39 -7.22 -15.74 -1.99
N PRO A 40 -6.82 -15.96 -0.73
CA PRO A 40 -7.00 -14.97 0.31
C PRO A 40 -5.77 -14.04 0.36
N TYR A 41 -5.32 -13.44 -0.74
CA TYR A 41 -4.12 -12.58 -0.67
C TYR A 41 -4.17 -11.33 -1.54
N PRO A 42 -4.87 -10.25 -1.12
CA PRO A 42 -4.60 -8.90 -1.62
C PRO A 42 -3.72 -8.07 -0.67
N ARG A 43 -3.61 -8.43 0.61
CA ARG A 43 -3.00 -7.53 1.61
C ARG A 43 -1.47 -7.56 1.64
N GLN A 44 -0.86 -8.71 1.32
CA GLN A 44 0.61 -8.86 1.38
C GLN A 44 1.31 -8.23 0.16
N GLN A 45 0.78 -8.43 -1.05
CA GLN A 45 1.31 -7.81 -2.27
C GLN A 45 1.27 -6.28 -2.26
N ASN A 46 0.25 -5.68 -1.66
CA ASN A 46 0.15 -4.22 -1.56
C ASN A 46 1.29 -3.61 -0.72
N ASN A 47 1.67 -4.27 0.38
CA ASN A 47 2.78 -3.82 1.22
C ASN A 47 4.14 -3.95 0.51
N ASP A 48 4.30 -4.96 -0.34
CA ASP A 48 5.53 -5.17 -1.10
C ASP A 48 5.68 -4.11 -2.20
N MET A 49 4.58 -3.72 -2.84
CA MET A 49 4.56 -2.61 -3.81
C MET A 49 4.85 -1.26 -3.15
N GLU A 50 4.26 -0.98 -1.98
CA GLU A 50 4.51 0.28 -1.26
C GLU A 50 5.98 0.42 -0.84
N LYS A 51 6.60 -0.67 -0.37
CA LYS A 51 8.04 -0.70 -0.08
C LYS A 51 8.89 -0.47 -1.33
N GLU A 52 8.50 -1.02 -2.47
CA GLU A 52 9.22 -0.85 -3.72
C GLU A 52 9.12 0.58 -4.26
N ILE A 53 7.93 1.19 -4.16
CA ILE A 53 7.74 2.61 -4.46
C ILE A 53 8.63 3.46 -3.57
N HIS A 54 8.65 3.19 -2.26
CA HIS A 54 9.46 3.94 -1.31
C HIS A 54 10.97 3.82 -1.57
N ARG A 55 11.43 2.64 -2.02
CA ARG A 55 12.80 2.43 -2.48
C ARG A 55 13.13 3.31 -3.70
N LEU A 56 12.20 3.45 -4.64
CA LEU A 56 12.36 4.29 -5.82
C LEU A 56 12.36 5.79 -5.46
N GLU A 57 11.47 6.21 -4.57
CA GLU A 57 11.41 7.57 -4.01
C GLU A 57 12.77 7.97 -3.41
N ARG A 58 13.31 7.15 -2.52
CA ARG A 58 14.64 7.37 -1.91
C ARG A 58 15.74 7.47 -2.96
N LYS A 59 15.72 6.60 -3.97
CA LYS A 59 16.72 6.61 -5.06
C LYS A 59 16.65 7.87 -5.90
N ALA A 60 15.45 8.30 -6.27
CA ALA A 60 15.24 9.53 -7.03
C ALA A 60 15.78 10.74 -6.26
N TYR A 61 15.40 10.85 -4.99
CA TYR A 61 15.85 11.94 -4.12
C TYR A 61 17.38 11.99 -3.96
N THR A 62 18.01 10.85 -3.68
CA THR A 62 19.47 10.72 -3.56
C THR A 62 20.17 11.15 -4.85
N SER A 63 19.61 10.79 -6.01
CA SER A 63 20.18 11.14 -7.30
C SER A 63 20.14 12.65 -7.55
N VAL A 64 19.04 13.32 -7.20
CA VAL A 64 18.90 14.79 -7.29
C VAL A 64 19.89 15.48 -6.36
N LEU A 65 20.01 15.03 -5.10
CA LEU A 65 20.98 15.58 -4.16
C LEU A 65 22.42 15.47 -4.68
N ARG A 66 22.81 14.31 -5.23
CA ARG A 66 24.14 14.10 -5.83
C ARG A 66 24.37 15.03 -7.02
N ALA A 67 23.36 15.21 -7.89
CA ALA A 67 23.45 16.11 -9.03
C ALA A 67 23.66 17.57 -8.59
N PHE A 68 22.91 18.04 -7.58
CA PHE A 68 23.07 19.39 -7.06
C PHE A 68 24.42 19.60 -6.39
N LYS A 69 24.90 18.61 -5.63
CA LYS A 69 26.21 18.66 -4.98
C LYS A 69 27.35 18.66 -6.02
N ALA A 70 27.19 17.95 -7.14
CA ALA A 70 28.16 17.96 -8.24
C ALA A 70 28.16 19.27 -9.04
N GLN A 71 27.04 19.99 -9.09
CA GLN A 71 26.93 21.28 -9.77
C GLN A 71 27.50 22.44 -8.95
N ALA A 72 27.36 22.41 -7.63
CA ALA A 72 27.79 23.51 -6.76
C ALA A 72 28.08 23.02 -5.34
N ASP A 73 29.12 23.57 -4.73
CA ASP A 73 29.52 23.30 -3.34
C ASP A 73 28.54 23.82 -2.30
N ALA A 74 27.74 24.82 -2.70
CA ALA A 74 26.68 25.39 -1.89
C ALA A 74 25.34 25.22 -2.63
N ILE A 75 24.36 24.66 -1.94
CA ILE A 75 22.97 24.61 -2.40
C ILE A 75 22.44 26.04 -2.35
N SER A 76 22.10 26.63 -3.50
CA SER A 76 21.43 27.93 -3.53
C SER A 76 20.05 27.84 -2.90
N TRP A 77 19.54 28.97 -2.41
CA TRP A 77 18.23 29.03 -1.76
C TRP A 77 17.09 28.53 -2.65
N GLU A 78 17.17 28.76 -3.97
CA GLU A 78 16.22 28.20 -4.96
C GLU A 78 16.26 26.66 -5.01
N LYS A 79 17.45 26.07 -4.92
CA LYS A 79 17.62 24.61 -4.90
C LYS A 79 17.12 24.01 -3.59
N GLU A 80 17.26 24.73 -2.48
CA GLU A 80 16.76 24.32 -1.17
C GLU A 80 15.22 24.24 -1.13
N ASN A 81 14.54 25.21 -1.75
CA ASN A 81 13.08 25.17 -1.93
C ASN A 81 12.66 23.93 -2.75
N LEU A 82 13.34 23.68 -3.88
CA LEU A 82 13.06 22.51 -4.71
C LEU A 82 13.31 21.17 -3.97
N ILE A 83 14.36 21.09 -3.15
CA ILE A 83 14.65 19.92 -2.32
C ILE A 83 13.54 19.70 -1.29
N THR A 84 13.01 20.77 -0.71
CA THR A 84 11.90 20.73 0.27
C THR A 84 10.61 20.24 -0.37
N ASP A 85 10.29 20.74 -1.56
CA ASP A 85 9.10 20.31 -2.31
C ASP A 85 9.23 18.85 -2.75
N LEU A 86 10.38 18.47 -3.30
CA LEU A 86 10.67 17.09 -3.71
C LEU A 86 10.55 16.10 -2.54
N ARG A 87 10.98 16.52 -1.34
CA ARG A 87 10.88 15.68 -0.14
C ARG A 87 9.42 15.39 0.23
N ARG A 88 8.52 16.37 0.09
CA ARG A 88 7.08 16.21 0.36
C ARG A 88 6.42 15.30 -0.67
N GLU A 89 6.74 15.52 -1.95
CA GLU A 89 6.20 14.71 -3.06
C GLU A 89 6.64 13.24 -2.99
N LEU A 90 7.89 13.00 -2.57
CA LEU A 90 8.46 11.65 -2.44
C LEU A 90 8.24 11.02 -1.05
N ARG A 91 7.37 11.61 -0.21
CA ARG A 91 6.98 11.06 1.11
C ARG A 91 8.16 10.71 2.03
N LEU A 92 9.23 11.51 1.97
CA LEU A 92 10.43 11.29 2.78
C LEU A 92 10.33 11.93 4.16
N SER A 93 10.62 11.14 5.18
CA SER A 93 10.69 11.60 6.58
C SER A 93 11.93 12.48 6.83
N ASP A 94 11.90 13.27 7.93
CA ASP A 94 13.04 14.12 8.34
C ASP A 94 14.31 13.29 8.60
N ASP A 95 14.15 12.12 9.21
CA ASP A 95 15.28 11.24 9.53
C ASP A 95 15.91 10.67 8.26
N GLU A 96 15.10 10.25 7.28
CA GLU A 96 15.60 9.77 5.99
C GLU A 96 16.30 10.89 5.21
N HIS A 97 15.74 12.09 5.22
CA HIS A 97 16.36 13.24 4.59
C HIS A 97 17.77 13.49 5.16
N ARG A 98 17.91 13.48 6.49
CA ARG A 98 19.19 13.69 7.17
C ARG A 98 20.18 12.56 6.91
N GLU A 99 19.71 11.31 6.88
CA GLU A 99 20.53 10.16 6.51
C GLU A 99 21.06 10.30 5.08
N LEU A 100 20.19 10.62 4.12
CA LEU A 100 20.55 10.78 2.72
C LEU A 100 21.50 11.97 2.49
N LEU A 101 21.33 13.08 3.21
CA LEU A 101 22.29 14.18 3.20
C LEU A 101 23.67 13.75 3.70
N THR A 102 23.73 12.94 4.76
CA THR A 102 24.98 12.41 5.29
C THR A 102 25.66 11.50 4.27
N ILE A 103 24.89 10.59 3.65
CA ILE A 103 25.38 9.65 2.63
C ILE A 103 25.92 10.42 1.43
N VAL A 104 25.16 11.35 0.86
CA VAL A 104 25.59 12.17 -0.28
C VAL A 104 26.76 13.08 0.08
N ASN A 105 26.88 13.46 1.36
CA ASN A 105 28.04 14.21 1.81
C ASN A 105 29.32 13.36 1.80
N SER A 106 29.22 12.09 2.21
CA SER A 106 30.29 11.10 2.20
C SER A 106 30.61 10.51 0.83
N ASP A 107 29.69 10.60 -0.14
CA ASP A 107 29.83 9.97 -1.45
C ASP A 107 30.86 10.71 -2.34
N GLU A 108 32.01 10.06 -2.57
CA GLU A 108 33.21 10.58 -3.26
C GLU A 108 33.00 10.95 -4.73
N VAL A 109 31.86 10.59 -5.35
CA VAL A 109 31.54 11.00 -6.74
C VAL A 109 31.49 12.52 -6.87
N THR A 110 31.20 13.23 -5.78
CA THR A 110 31.21 14.69 -5.73
C THR A 110 32.60 15.33 -5.66
N GLN A 111 33.66 14.56 -5.37
CA GLN A 111 35.05 15.03 -5.44
C GLN A 111 35.66 14.83 -6.83
N ARG A 112 35.10 13.94 -7.65
CA ARG A 112 35.76 13.43 -8.86
C ARG A 112 35.54 14.27 -10.13
N ILE A 113 34.68 15.28 -10.08
CA ILE A 113 34.37 16.18 -11.21
C ILE A 113 35.10 17.53 -11.07
N ARG A 114 35.87 17.74 -10.00
CA ARG A 114 36.72 18.92 -9.83
C ARG A 114 38.09 18.74 -10.47
#